data_AF-A0A0B1T5A6-F1
#
_entry.id   AF-A0A0B1T5A6-F1
#
_cell.length_a   1.000
_cell.length_b   1.000
_cell.length_c   1.000
_cell.angle_alpha   90.00
_cell.angle_beta   90.00
_cell.angle_gamma   90.00
#
_symmetry.space_group_name_H-M   'P 1'
#
loop_
_entity.id
_entity.type
_entity.pdbx_description
1 polymer ?
#
loop_
_entity_poly.entity_id
_entity_poly.type
_entity_poly.pdbx_seq_one_letter_code
_entity_poly.pdbx_strand_id
1 'polypeptide(L)'
;LRLSADERNIAIASNDLIKLIDIARGREIRNLSGHSLAVRALTPRWSSVYSWVSGSLDSSWIMWDSRSHPANILQGRTAGPVRCVELSPDDIILAVGTDSTLQLFDIRQRCSLKQFPSSTHGAVFHPSQRMVATYGVERVVRYWCLDECISIAMSDVFPSEIRCARFVSPPGIDPVLIASTDELIKTLTSEPCETLAINSLGESKKELLLGPTKAQEFSDDDDISLSEDLVMSTARLDSRPGSSCNSEDAATAEIPV
;
A
#
# COMPACT_ATOMS: atom_id res chain seq x y z
N LEU A 1 12.23 -5.67 2.05
CA LEU A 1 11.90 -6.17 0.71
C LEU A 1 10.73 -5.35 0.16
N ARG A 2 10.74 -4.98 -1.13
CA ARG A 2 9.63 -4.27 -1.78
C ARG A 2 9.61 -4.62 -3.28
N LEU A 3 8.41 -4.73 -3.86
CA LEU A 3 8.18 -4.91 -5.31
C LEU A 3 8.24 -3.56 -6.04
N SER A 4 8.57 -3.59 -7.33
CA SER A 4 8.43 -2.46 -8.26
C SER A 4 6.98 -2.22 -8.67
N ALA A 5 6.65 -1.04 -9.21
CA ALA A 5 5.31 -0.74 -9.76
C ALA A 5 4.86 -1.75 -10.83
N ASP A 6 5.75 -2.14 -11.76
CA ASP A 6 5.51 -3.17 -12.79
C ASP A 6 5.41 -4.61 -12.26
N GLU A 7 5.59 -4.83 -10.94
CA GLU A 7 5.75 -6.14 -10.27
C GLU A 7 6.89 -7.05 -10.81
N ARG A 8 7.66 -6.62 -11.83
CA ARG A 8 8.75 -7.38 -12.46
C ARG A 8 10.05 -7.45 -11.66
N ASN A 9 10.31 -6.47 -10.80
CA ASN A 9 11.56 -6.35 -10.04
C ASN A 9 11.31 -6.33 -8.53
N ILE A 10 12.24 -6.89 -7.75
CA ILE A 10 12.27 -6.79 -6.28
C ILE A 10 13.51 -6.02 -5.84
N ALA A 11 13.35 -5.12 -4.86
CA ALA A 11 14.45 -4.59 -4.06
C ALA A 11 14.53 -5.29 -2.69
N ILE A 12 15.69 -5.86 -2.38
CA ILE A 12 16.00 -6.48 -1.09
C ILE A 12 17.11 -5.69 -0.42
N ALA A 13 16.76 -4.90 0.59
CA ALA A 13 17.72 -4.38 1.56
C ALA A 13 18.20 -5.52 2.47
N SER A 14 19.51 -5.61 2.66
CA SER A 14 20.20 -6.48 3.61
C SER A 14 21.35 -5.68 4.20
N ASN A 15 21.16 -5.16 5.42
CA ASN A 15 22.04 -4.18 6.06
C ASN A 15 22.27 -2.95 5.16
N ASP A 16 23.53 -2.68 4.80
CA ASP A 16 24.03 -1.56 4.00
C ASP A 16 23.80 -1.73 2.48
N LEU A 17 23.56 -2.97 2.03
CA LEU A 17 23.42 -3.34 0.62
C LEU A 17 21.95 -3.47 0.22
N ILE A 18 21.60 -2.95 -0.97
CA ILE A 18 20.30 -3.17 -1.60
C ILE A 18 20.50 -3.93 -2.91
N LYS A 19 19.98 -5.15 -2.99
CA LYS A 19 19.96 -5.96 -4.22
C LYS A 19 18.71 -5.67 -5.03
N LEU A 20 18.86 -5.38 -6.32
CA LEU A 20 17.77 -5.35 -7.30
C LEU A 20 17.76 -6.67 -8.07
N ILE A 21 16.60 -7.32 -8.17
CA ILE A 21 16.44 -8.66 -8.78
C ILE A 21 15.30 -8.63 -9.82
N ASP A 22 15.56 -9.16 -11.01
CA ASP A 22 14.57 -9.44 -12.07
C ASP A 22 13.88 -10.76 -11.71
N ILE A 23 12.58 -10.71 -11.39
CA ILE A 23 11.81 -11.90 -10.98
C ILE A 23 11.65 -12.87 -12.16
N ALA A 24 11.36 -12.35 -13.35
CA ALA A 24 11.09 -13.15 -14.54
C ALA A 24 12.33 -13.93 -15.03
N ARG A 25 13.54 -13.48 -14.67
CA ARG A 25 14.80 -14.19 -14.95
C ARG A 25 15.48 -14.82 -13.74
N GLY A 26 15.05 -14.51 -12.52
CA GLY A 26 15.69 -14.94 -11.28
C GLY A 26 17.14 -14.44 -11.12
N ARG A 27 17.46 -13.23 -11.61
CA ARG A 27 18.84 -12.70 -11.67
C ARG A 27 18.99 -11.37 -10.96
N GLU A 28 20.11 -11.17 -10.27
CA GLU A 28 20.53 -9.86 -9.77
C GLU A 28 20.77 -8.91 -10.96
N ILE A 29 20.04 -7.79 -10.99
CA ILE A 29 20.17 -6.71 -11.97
C ILE A 29 21.36 -5.83 -11.58
N ARG A 30 21.38 -5.41 -10.31
CA ARG A 30 22.38 -4.48 -9.77
C ARG A 30 22.38 -4.51 -8.25
N ASN A 31 23.57 -4.39 -7.68
CA ASN A 31 23.75 -4.15 -6.25
C ASN A 31 24.00 -2.65 -6.02
N LEU A 32 23.26 -2.05 -5.10
CA LEU A 32 23.36 -0.66 -4.71
C LEU A 32 24.02 -0.59 -3.33
N SER A 33 25.08 0.20 -3.23
CA SER A 33 25.92 0.36 -2.04
C SER A 33 26.21 1.85 -1.83
N GLY A 34 26.12 2.34 -0.59
CA GLY A 34 26.38 3.74 -0.28
C GLY A 34 25.79 4.24 1.05
N HIS A 35 24.84 3.50 1.62
CA HIS A 35 24.50 3.65 3.05
C HIS A 35 25.61 3.08 3.93
N SER A 36 25.75 3.62 5.14
CA SER A 36 26.78 3.19 6.12
C SER A 36 26.22 2.39 7.28
N LEU A 37 24.88 2.34 7.42
CA LEU A 37 24.15 1.51 8.38
C LEU A 37 22.98 0.79 7.67
N ALA A 38 22.22 0.02 8.44
CA ALA A 38 21.11 -0.78 7.92
C ALA A 38 20.02 0.08 7.27
N VAL A 39 19.67 -0.25 6.03
CA VAL A 39 18.54 0.30 5.28
C VAL A 39 17.25 -0.24 5.89
N ARG A 40 16.45 0.65 6.50
CA ARG A 40 15.18 0.29 7.15
C ARG A 40 13.97 0.46 6.23
N ALA A 41 14.04 1.39 5.28
CA ALA A 41 12.96 1.73 4.37
C ALA A 41 13.36 1.58 2.90
N LEU A 42 12.42 1.13 2.07
CA LEU A 42 12.55 1.03 0.61
C LEU A 42 11.20 1.31 -0.07
N THR A 43 11.17 2.23 -1.03
CA THR A 43 10.06 2.44 -1.96
C THR A 43 10.55 2.43 -3.41
N PRO A 44 9.82 1.83 -4.37
CA PRO A 44 10.00 2.13 -5.78
C PRO A 44 9.51 3.55 -6.10
N ARG A 45 9.90 4.06 -7.26
CA ARG A 45 9.27 5.19 -7.97
C ARG A 45 8.16 4.67 -8.87
N TRP A 46 6.99 5.31 -8.94
CA TRP A 46 5.91 4.84 -9.83
C TRP A 46 6.22 5.08 -11.31
N SER A 47 6.83 6.21 -11.64
CA SER A 47 7.18 6.59 -13.01
C SER A 47 8.39 5.83 -13.59
N SER A 48 9.06 4.95 -12.83
CA SER A 48 10.24 4.22 -13.31
C SER A 48 10.59 3.01 -12.43
N VAL A 49 10.43 1.80 -12.99
CA VAL A 49 10.85 0.50 -12.43
C VAL A 49 12.34 0.45 -12.02
N TYR A 50 13.15 1.33 -12.63
CA TYR A 50 14.60 1.42 -12.40
C TYR A 50 14.98 2.37 -11.27
N SER A 51 14.02 3.18 -10.76
CA SER A 51 14.29 4.16 -9.70
C SER A 51 13.63 3.77 -8.38
N TRP A 52 14.39 3.96 -7.30
CA TRP A 52 14.06 3.51 -5.95
C TRP A 52 14.57 4.54 -4.95
N VAL A 53 13.95 4.63 -3.77
CA VAL A 53 14.47 5.42 -2.65
C VAL A 53 14.63 4.53 -1.43
N SER A 54 15.78 4.65 -0.77
CA SER A 54 16.09 3.98 0.48
C SER A 54 16.23 4.97 1.63
N GLY A 55 15.87 4.53 2.83
CA GLY A 55 16.11 5.24 4.08
C GLY A 55 16.86 4.36 5.07
N SER A 56 17.88 4.92 5.72
CA SER A 56 18.81 4.20 6.58
C SER A 56 18.89 4.79 7.99
N LEU A 57 19.36 3.96 8.92
CA LEU A 57 19.67 4.36 10.29
C LEU A 57 20.87 5.34 10.36
N ASP A 58 21.63 5.54 9.28
CA ASP A 58 22.74 6.51 9.16
C ASP A 58 22.31 8.00 9.04
N SER A 59 21.03 8.29 9.27
CA SER A 59 20.36 9.58 9.09
C SER A 59 20.34 10.12 7.65
N SER A 60 20.55 9.26 6.65
CA SER A 60 20.41 9.61 5.24
C SER A 60 19.28 8.84 4.52
N TRP A 61 18.81 9.46 3.44
CA TRP A 61 18.01 8.83 2.41
C TRP A 61 18.70 9.00 1.06
N ILE A 62 18.62 7.98 0.20
CA ILE A 62 19.26 7.97 -1.12
C ILE A 62 18.24 7.54 -2.17
N MET A 63 18.13 8.32 -3.23
CA MET A 63 17.42 7.97 -4.46
C MET A 63 18.39 7.42 -5.49
N TRP A 64 18.02 6.28 -6.06
CA TRP A 64 18.79 5.53 -7.03
C TRP A 64 18.10 5.56 -8.40
N ASP A 65 18.87 5.50 -9.47
CA ASP A 65 18.44 5.00 -10.78
C ASP A 65 19.41 3.91 -11.22
N SER A 66 18.90 2.69 -11.40
CA SER A 66 19.73 1.52 -11.74
C SER A 66 20.31 1.57 -13.16
N ARG A 67 20.00 2.59 -13.96
CA ARG A 67 20.63 2.91 -15.26
C ARG A 67 21.79 3.90 -15.12
N SER A 68 21.75 4.77 -14.11
CA SER A 68 22.75 5.84 -13.89
C SER A 68 24.09 5.30 -13.39
N HIS A 69 25.18 6.00 -13.71
CA HIS A 69 26.53 5.71 -13.20
C HIS A 69 27.18 7.03 -12.75
N PRO A 70 27.29 7.30 -11.43
CA PRO A 70 26.88 6.47 -10.29
C PRO A 70 25.36 6.24 -10.19
N ALA A 71 24.96 5.20 -9.46
CA ALA A 71 23.55 4.83 -9.30
C ALA A 71 22.77 5.81 -8.39
N ASN A 72 23.43 6.41 -7.41
CA ASN A 72 22.87 7.47 -6.56
C ASN A 72 22.71 8.76 -7.40
N ILE A 73 21.48 9.26 -7.51
CA ILE A 73 21.13 10.45 -8.31
C ILE A 73 20.69 11.65 -7.47
N LEU A 74 20.30 11.41 -6.21
CA LEU A 74 19.93 12.42 -5.22
C LEU A 74 20.03 11.79 -3.83
N GLN A 75 20.57 12.51 -2.86
CA GLN A 75 20.64 12.10 -1.46
C GLN A 75 20.31 13.28 -0.55
N GLY A 76 19.77 12.98 0.63
CA GLY A 76 19.53 13.96 1.68
C GLY A 76 19.81 13.39 3.06
N ARG A 77 19.80 14.27 4.07
CA ARG A 77 19.98 13.91 5.47
C ARG A 77 18.84 14.44 6.33
N THR A 78 18.59 13.74 7.43
CA THR A 78 17.56 14.05 8.43
C THR A 78 18.23 14.22 9.80
N ALA A 79 17.49 14.77 10.77
CA ALA A 79 17.99 15.02 12.13
C ALA A 79 18.14 13.74 12.98
N GLY A 80 17.61 12.60 12.53
CA GLY A 80 17.61 11.32 13.23
C GLY A 80 17.63 10.12 12.26
N PRO A 81 17.58 8.88 12.76
CA PRO A 81 17.55 7.69 11.91
C PRO A 81 16.27 7.63 11.08
N VAL A 82 16.37 7.24 9.81
CA VAL A 82 15.20 7.11 8.93
C VAL A 82 14.49 5.78 9.20
N ARG A 83 13.20 5.84 9.53
CA ARG A 83 12.34 4.68 9.80
C ARG A 83 11.46 4.32 8.60
N CYS A 84 10.90 5.32 7.94
CA CYS A 84 10.12 5.16 6.72
C CYS A 84 10.52 6.16 5.63
N VAL A 85 10.30 5.76 4.38
CA VAL A 85 10.47 6.57 3.18
C VAL A 85 9.36 6.17 2.22
N GLU A 86 8.62 7.15 1.74
CA GLU A 86 7.59 6.95 0.71
C GLU A 86 7.56 8.14 -0.25
N LEU A 87 7.21 7.88 -1.50
CA LEU A 87 7.01 8.89 -2.53
C LEU A 87 5.52 9.27 -2.61
N SER A 88 5.20 10.47 -3.09
CA SER A 88 3.86 10.82 -3.58
C SER A 88 3.53 10.05 -4.87
N PRO A 89 2.25 9.78 -5.19
CA PRO A 89 1.84 9.16 -6.47
C PRO A 89 2.43 9.85 -7.72
N ASP A 90 2.57 11.18 -7.71
CA ASP A 90 3.17 11.99 -8.80
C ASP A 90 4.72 11.88 -8.91
N ASP A 91 5.36 11.17 -7.97
CA ASP A 91 6.81 11.14 -7.71
C ASP A 91 7.49 12.53 -7.64
N ILE A 92 6.79 13.54 -7.10
CA ILE A 92 7.30 14.91 -6.88
C ILE A 92 7.77 15.09 -5.44
N ILE A 93 7.00 14.60 -4.48
CA ILE A 93 7.27 14.76 -3.04
C ILE A 93 7.80 13.43 -2.49
N LEU A 94 8.82 13.52 -1.65
CA LEU A 94 9.33 12.43 -0.83
C LEU A 94 8.99 12.71 0.64
N ALA A 95 8.28 11.80 1.29
CA ALA A 95 8.11 11.79 2.74
C ALA A 95 9.18 10.91 3.38
N VAL A 96 9.89 11.44 4.37
CA VAL A 96 10.96 10.77 5.11
C VAL A 96 10.64 10.86 6.60
N GLY A 97 10.33 9.72 7.22
CA GLY A 97 9.93 9.65 8.62
C GLY A 97 11.05 9.17 9.53
N THR A 98 11.13 9.80 10.71
CA THR A 98 12.07 9.52 11.79
C THR A 98 11.32 9.28 13.10
N ASP A 99 12.07 9.00 14.18
CA ASP A 99 11.53 8.75 15.52
C ASP A 99 10.73 9.93 16.12
N SER A 100 10.83 11.14 15.57
CA SER A 100 10.14 12.33 16.08
C SER A 100 9.55 13.27 15.01
N THR A 101 9.92 13.12 13.74
CA THR A 101 9.45 14.01 12.66
C THR A 101 9.19 13.28 11.35
N LEU A 102 8.20 13.78 10.59
CA LEU A 102 8.06 13.50 9.16
C LEU A 102 8.54 14.72 8.37
N GLN A 103 9.55 14.57 7.52
CA GLN A 103 10.08 15.64 6.66
C GLN A 103 9.68 15.40 5.21
N LEU A 104 9.16 16.45 4.55
CA LEU A 104 8.83 16.44 3.12
C LEU A 104 9.97 17.07 2.31
N PHE A 105 10.32 16.45 1.18
CA PHE A 105 11.28 16.98 0.21
C PHE A 105 10.67 17.05 -1.19
N ASP A 106 10.95 18.11 -1.95
CA ASP A 106 10.66 18.18 -3.39
C ASP A 106 11.86 17.60 -4.15
N ILE A 107 11.61 16.58 -4.97
CA ILE A 107 12.62 15.84 -5.72
C ILE A 107 13.12 16.62 -6.95
N ARG A 108 12.24 17.45 -7.54
CA ARG A 108 12.55 18.30 -8.70
C ARG A 108 13.38 19.50 -8.29
N GLN A 109 13.01 20.15 -7.18
CA GLN A 109 13.71 21.31 -6.62
C GLN A 109 14.90 20.91 -5.72
N ARG A 110 14.96 19.65 -5.26
CA ARG A 110 15.98 19.09 -4.36
C ARG A 110 16.08 19.80 -3.01
N CYS A 111 14.95 20.33 -2.52
CA CYS A 111 14.84 21.07 -1.27
C CYS A 111 13.93 20.36 -0.27
N SER A 112 14.11 20.63 1.03
CA SER A 112 13.11 20.30 2.04
C SER A 112 11.96 21.30 1.98
N LEU A 113 10.73 20.81 1.86
CA LEU A 113 9.53 21.66 1.79
C LEU A 113 9.08 22.10 3.19
N LYS A 114 8.67 21.12 4.01
CA LYS A 114 8.06 21.32 5.34
C LYS A 114 8.35 20.11 6.22
N GLN A 115 8.10 20.23 7.52
CA GLN A 115 8.36 19.19 8.52
C GLN A 115 7.22 19.15 9.55
N PHE A 116 6.73 17.96 9.87
CA PHE A 116 5.68 17.73 10.87
C PHE A 116 6.25 17.11 12.15
N PRO A 117 5.76 17.49 13.35
CA PRO A 117 6.04 16.78 14.59
C PRO A 117 5.17 15.51 14.65
N SER A 118 5.77 14.35 14.44
CA SER A 118 5.11 13.04 14.55
C SER A 118 6.16 11.94 14.65
N SER A 119 6.03 11.05 15.62
CA SER A 119 6.85 9.82 15.66
C SER A 119 6.30 8.84 14.63
N THR A 120 7.10 8.45 13.65
CA THR A 120 6.60 7.67 12.49
C THR A 120 7.40 6.40 12.25
N HIS A 121 6.73 5.25 12.38
CA HIS A 121 7.20 3.98 11.83
C HIS A 121 6.81 3.85 10.35
N GLY A 122 5.78 4.56 9.91
CA GLY A 122 5.36 4.60 8.52
C GLY A 122 4.56 5.86 8.15
N ALA A 123 4.50 6.10 6.85
CA ALA A 123 3.63 7.06 6.19
C ALA A 123 2.93 6.35 5.01
N VAL A 124 1.77 6.87 4.59
CA VAL A 124 1.11 6.51 3.32
C VAL A 124 0.52 7.77 2.68
N PHE A 125 0.90 8.12 1.45
CA PHE A 125 0.21 9.15 0.68
C PHE A 125 -1.18 8.67 0.20
N HIS A 126 -2.18 9.55 0.24
CA HIS A 126 -3.48 9.26 -0.38
C HIS A 126 -3.34 9.25 -1.91
N PRO A 127 -3.96 8.31 -2.65
CA PRO A 127 -3.69 8.14 -4.08
C PRO A 127 -4.29 9.25 -4.97
N SER A 128 -5.28 10.01 -4.47
CA SER A 128 -6.01 11.04 -5.23
C SER A 128 -6.12 12.42 -4.55
N GLN A 129 -5.69 12.55 -3.30
CA GLN A 129 -5.83 13.78 -2.50
C GLN A 129 -4.45 14.21 -1.99
N ARG A 130 -4.24 15.51 -1.79
CA ARG A 130 -2.98 16.06 -1.27
C ARG A 130 -2.87 15.92 0.25
N MET A 131 -2.87 14.68 0.72
CA MET A 131 -2.65 14.35 2.13
C MET A 131 -1.71 13.15 2.32
N VAL A 132 -1.13 13.08 3.51
CA VAL A 132 -0.33 11.93 3.97
C VAL A 132 -0.87 11.41 5.30
N ALA A 133 -1.11 10.10 5.37
CA ALA A 133 -1.40 9.37 6.59
C ALA A 133 -0.09 8.98 7.28
N THR A 134 -0.03 9.03 8.61
CA THR A 134 1.17 8.71 9.41
C THR A 134 0.82 7.83 10.59
N TYR A 135 1.72 6.90 10.95
CA TYR A 135 1.45 5.87 11.96
C TYR A 135 2.73 5.33 12.62
N GLY A 136 2.57 4.70 13.80
CA GLY A 136 3.66 4.05 14.53
C GLY A 136 3.39 3.89 16.03
N VAL A 137 4.40 4.21 16.84
CA VAL A 137 4.41 4.10 18.32
C VAL A 137 3.26 4.85 18.98
N GLU A 138 2.78 5.94 18.39
CA GLU A 138 1.70 6.77 18.95
C GLU A 138 0.31 6.10 18.86
N ARG A 139 0.21 4.91 18.26
CA ARG A 139 -1.01 4.07 18.16
C ARG A 139 -2.24 4.80 17.57
N VAL A 140 -2.01 5.81 16.73
CA VAL A 140 -3.04 6.61 16.05
C VAL A 140 -2.59 6.82 14.61
N VAL A 141 -3.52 6.79 13.67
CA VAL A 141 -3.31 7.33 12.33
C VAL A 141 -3.58 8.84 12.38
N ARG A 142 -2.60 9.66 11.99
CA ARG A 142 -2.85 11.09 11.71
C ARG A 142 -2.82 11.37 10.21
N TYR A 143 -3.83 12.09 9.74
CA TYR A 143 -3.88 12.63 8.37
C TYR A 143 -3.43 14.08 8.36
N TRP A 144 -2.51 14.42 7.44
CA TRP A 144 -1.95 15.75 7.27
C TRP A 144 -2.24 16.28 5.87
N CYS A 145 -2.84 17.47 5.76
CA CYS A 145 -2.97 18.17 4.48
C CYS A 145 -1.59 18.68 4.03
N LEU A 146 -1.19 18.47 2.77
CA LEU A 146 0.13 18.85 2.27
C LEU A 146 0.22 20.34 1.88
N ASP A 147 -0.88 20.93 1.44
CA ASP A 147 -0.91 22.32 0.98
C ASP A 147 -0.87 23.28 2.18
N GLU A 148 -1.75 23.07 3.18
CA GLU A 148 -1.76 23.85 4.42
C GLU A 148 -0.66 23.39 5.41
N CYS A 149 -0.45 22.07 5.55
CA CYS A 149 0.39 21.44 6.59
C CYS A 149 -0.08 21.60 8.04
N ILE A 150 -1.38 21.40 8.21
CA ILE A 150 -2.01 21.07 9.50
C ILE A 150 -2.40 19.59 9.55
N SER A 151 -2.51 19.04 10.75
CA SER A 151 -3.20 17.76 10.99
C SER A 151 -4.71 18.00 10.84
N ILE A 152 -5.33 17.36 9.86
CA ILE A 152 -6.76 17.56 9.53
C ILE A 152 -7.67 16.57 10.27
N ALA A 153 -7.19 15.35 10.51
CA ALA A 153 -7.96 14.30 11.18
C ALA A 153 -7.03 13.28 11.89
N MET A 154 -7.59 12.58 12.88
CA MET A 154 -6.92 11.57 13.69
C MET A 154 -7.88 10.40 13.93
N SER A 155 -7.38 9.17 13.82
CA SER A 155 -8.17 7.98 14.16
C SER A 155 -8.34 7.80 15.67
N ASP A 156 -9.29 6.94 16.06
CA ASP A 156 -9.29 6.33 17.39
C ASP A 156 -7.95 5.67 17.71
N VAL A 157 -7.63 5.61 18.99
CA VAL A 157 -6.45 4.91 19.50
C VAL A 157 -6.55 3.41 19.22
N PHE A 158 -5.43 2.82 18.80
CA PHE A 158 -5.24 1.38 18.62
C PHE A 158 -4.69 0.76 19.92
N PRO A 159 -4.97 -0.53 20.20
CA PRO A 159 -4.48 -1.17 21.42
C PRO A 159 -2.95 -1.28 21.41
N SER A 160 -2.38 -1.73 20.30
CA SER A 160 -0.96 -1.96 20.03
C SER A 160 -0.39 -1.00 18.97
N GLU A 161 0.93 -1.04 18.76
CA GLU A 161 1.62 -0.21 17.77
C GLU A 161 1.17 -0.55 16.33
N ILE A 162 0.98 0.48 15.50
CA ILE A 162 0.62 0.27 14.08
C ILE A 162 1.89 -0.13 13.32
N ARG A 163 1.90 -1.36 12.80
CA ARG A 163 3.03 -1.98 12.08
C ARG A 163 3.09 -1.60 10.62
N CYS A 164 1.93 -1.47 9.99
CA CYS A 164 1.78 -1.18 8.57
C CYS A 164 0.43 -0.52 8.32
N ALA A 165 0.38 0.42 7.39
CA ALA A 165 -0.88 0.88 6.79
C ALA A 165 -0.71 1.01 5.27
N ARG A 166 -1.84 0.97 4.54
CA ARG A 166 -1.89 1.15 3.09
C ARG A 166 -3.27 1.64 2.64
N PHE A 167 -3.31 2.62 1.75
CA PHE A 167 -4.55 2.98 1.04
C PHE A 167 -4.85 1.94 -0.04
N VAL A 168 -6.11 1.51 -0.08
CA VAL A 168 -6.70 0.72 -1.16
C VAL A 168 -7.80 1.57 -1.79
N SER A 169 -7.84 1.67 -3.11
CA SER A 169 -8.91 2.37 -3.84
C SER A 169 -9.83 1.32 -4.47
N PRO A 170 -11.02 1.03 -3.90
CA PRO A 170 -11.99 0.16 -4.54
C PRO A 170 -12.59 0.85 -5.78
N PRO A 171 -13.06 0.10 -6.78
CA PRO A 171 -13.74 0.69 -7.93
C PRO A 171 -15.06 1.36 -7.49
N GLY A 172 -15.14 2.68 -7.62
CA GLY A 172 -16.35 3.46 -7.28
C GLY A 172 -16.52 3.81 -5.80
N ILE A 173 -15.48 3.67 -4.97
CA ILE A 173 -15.46 4.08 -3.56
C ILE A 173 -14.20 4.90 -3.33
N ASP A 174 -14.27 5.93 -2.47
CA ASP A 174 -13.10 6.72 -2.08
C ASP A 174 -12.01 5.84 -1.41
N PRO A 175 -10.72 6.23 -1.49
CA PRO A 175 -9.63 5.39 -1.00
C PRO A 175 -9.67 5.17 0.51
N VAL A 176 -9.61 3.90 0.91
CA VAL A 176 -9.75 3.46 2.29
C VAL A 176 -8.39 3.02 2.82
N LEU A 177 -8.01 3.52 4.00
CA LEU A 177 -6.76 3.14 4.66
C LEU A 177 -6.96 1.87 5.49
N ILE A 178 -6.27 0.79 5.12
CA ILE A 178 -6.16 -0.42 5.95
C ILE A 178 -4.94 -0.27 6.83
N ALA A 179 -5.10 -0.37 8.16
CA ALA A 179 -4.03 -0.24 9.15
C ALA A 179 -3.98 -1.47 10.07
N SER A 180 -2.79 -2.07 10.21
CA SER A 180 -2.56 -3.31 10.98
C SER A 180 -1.66 -3.06 12.19
N THR A 181 -2.05 -3.61 13.33
CA THR A 181 -1.18 -3.85 14.49
C THR A 181 -0.83 -5.33 14.56
N ASP A 182 -0.27 -5.78 15.69
CA ASP A 182 -0.03 -7.20 15.98
C ASP A 182 -1.31 -7.97 16.37
N GLU A 183 -2.36 -7.25 16.80
CA GLU A 183 -3.60 -7.81 17.38
C GLU A 183 -4.85 -7.56 16.52
N LEU A 184 -4.84 -6.56 15.64
CA LEU A 184 -5.99 -6.23 14.81
C LEU A 184 -5.63 -5.51 13.49
N ILE A 185 -6.58 -5.55 12.55
CA ILE A 185 -6.64 -4.66 11.39
C ILE A 185 -7.86 -3.76 11.56
N LYS A 186 -7.68 -2.44 11.44
CA LYS A 186 -8.77 -1.49 11.21
C LYS A 186 -8.80 -1.05 9.75
N THR A 187 -9.99 -0.77 9.27
CA THR A 187 -10.27 -0.17 7.96
C THR A 187 -10.84 1.22 8.21
N LEU A 188 -10.16 2.27 7.74
CA LEU A 188 -10.40 3.68 8.06
C LEU A 188 -10.67 4.50 6.79
N THR A 189 -11.62 5.43 6.84
CA THR A 189 -11.74 6.50 5.83
C THR A 189 -10.81 7.69 6.15
N SER A 190 -10.59 8.56 5.17
CA SER A 190 -9.89 9.85 5.33
C SER A 190 -10.85 10.97 5.75
N GLU A 191 -11.93 11.16 4.99
CA GLU A 191 -12.89 12.26 5.14
C GLU A 191 -14.35 11.76 5.05
N PRO A 192 -15.14 11.75 6.16
CA PRO A 192 -14.69 11.90 7.55
C PRO A 192 -13.75 10.74 7.95
N CYS A 193 -12.96 10.93 9.00
CA CYS A 193 -12.10 9.86 9.53
C CYS A 193 -12.92 8.93 10.45
N GLU A 194 -13.45 7.84 9.90
CA GLU A 194 -14.28 6.86 10.61
C GLU A 194 -13.72 5.45 10.47
N THR A 195 -14.03 4.57 11.44
CA THR A 195 -13.65 3.15 11.38
C THR A 195 -14.77 2.33 10.74
N LEU A 196 -14.57 1.90 9.49
CA LEU A 196 -15.53 1.09 8.74
C LEU A 196 -15.57 -0.38 9.19
N ALA A 197 -14.43 -0.94 9.59
CA ALA A 197 -14.32 -2.33 10.03
C ALA A 197 -13.14 -2.54 10.98
N ILE A 198 -13.27 -3.55 11.86
CA ILE A 198 -12.22 -4.02 12.77
C ILE A 198 -12.20 -5.54 12.73
N ASN A 199 -11.04 -6.14 12.47
CA ASN A 199 -10.82 -7.59 12.49
C ASN A 199 -9.71 -7.92 13.49
N SER A 200 -9.95 -8.84 14.43
CA SER A 200 -8.91 -9.35 15.34
C SER A 200 -7.98 -10.34 14.63
N LEU A 201 -6.67 -10.19 14.84
CA LEU A 201 -5.67 -11.21 14.52
C LEU A 201 -5.33 -11.97 15.80
N GLY A 202 -5.73 -13.24 15.86
CA GLY A 202 -5.52 -14.10 17.03
C GLY A 202 -6.68 -15.06 17.25
N GLU A 203 -7.89 -14.72 16.80
CA GLU A 203 -9.05 -15.60 16.91
C GLU A 203 -9.31 -16.35 15.60
N SER A 204 -9.02 -17.65 15.61
CA SER A 204 -9.51 -18.59 14.59
C SER A 204 -11.03 -18.82 14.65
N LYS A 205 -11.74 -18.12 15.56
CA LYS A 205 -13.19 -18.19 15.77
C LYS A 205 -13.94 -17.18 14.91
N LYS A 206 -14.52 -17.66 13.82
CA LYS A 206 -15.57 -16.93 13.07
C LYS A 206 -16.91 -17.05 13.79
N GLU A 207 -17.09 -16.37 14.92
CA GLU A 207 -18.42 -16.27 15.56
C GLU A 207 -19.33 -15.34 14.75
N LEU A 208 -19.93 -15.89 13.68
CA LEU A 208 -21.03 -15.27 12.97
C LEU A 208 -22.25 -15.18 13.90
N LEU A 209 -22.48 -14.00 14.47
CA LEU A 209 -23.65 -13.65 15.26
C LEU A 209 -24.92 -13.56 14.39
N LEU A 210 -25.33 -14.70 13.84
CA LEU A 210 -26.70 -14.93 13.38
C LEU A 210 -27.61 -15.15 14.60
N GLY A 211 -28.88 -14.80 14.45
CA GLY A 211 -29.86 -14.80 15.55
C GLY A 211 -30.09 -16.19 16.19
N PRO A 212 -30.74 -16.23 17.38
CA PRO A 212 -30.74 -17.41 18.25
C PRO A 212 -31.63 -18.56 17.75
N THR A 213 -31.15 -19.32 16.76
CA THR A 213 -31.72 -20.60 16.32
C THR A 213 -30.66 -21.68 16.25
N LYS A 214 -30.44 -22.35 17.39
CA LYS A 214 -29.65 -23.58 17.57
C LYS A 214 -28.26 -23.60 16.91
N ALA A 215 -27.23 -23.32 17.71
CA ALA A 215 -25.91 -23.85 17.44
C ALA A 215 -25.99 -25.38 17.31
N GLN A 216 -25.32 -25.93 16.29
CA GLN A 216 -25.07 -27.35 16.15
C GLN A 216 -23.56 -27.51 15.97
N GLU A 217 -22.92 -28.00 17.02
CA GLU A 217 -21.46 -28.12 17.08
C GLU A 217 -20.99 -29.24 16.14
N PHE A 218 -19.96 -28.95 15.36
CA PHE A 218 -19.11 -29.94 14.71
C PHE A 218 -17.72 -29.82 15.34
N SER A 219 -17.20 -30.92 15.86
CA SER A 219 -15.86 -31.04 16.41
C SER A 219 -14.89 -31.53 15.33
N ASP A 220 -13.73 -30.87 15.20
CA ASP A 220 -12.67 -31.28 14.29
C ASP A 220 -11.90 -32.51 14.82
N ASP A 221 -12.49 -33.70 14.69
CA ASP A 221 -11.88 -35.01 14.96
C ASP A 221 -12.48 -36.08 14.02
N ASP A 222 -12.06 -36.09 12.76
CA ASP A 222 -12.26 -37.22 11.82
C ASP A 222 -11.15 -37.22 10.76
N ASP A 223 -10.52 -38.37 10.51
CA ASP A 223 -9.32 -38.48 9.67
C ASP A 223 -9.62 -38.21 8.18
N ILE A 224 -8.88 -37.26 7.57
CA ILE A 224 -8.91 -37.01 6.12
C ILE A 224 -8.20 -38.13 5.38
N SER A 225 -8.90 -39.23 5.17
CA SER A 225 -8.51 -40.30 4.26
C SER A 225 -8.63 -39.82 2.80
N LEU A 226 -7.51 -39.84 2.08
CA LEU A 226 -7.47 -39.51 0.65
C LEU A 226 -8.12 -40.63 -0.17
N SER A 227 -9.31 -40.36 -0.71
CA SER A 227 -9.92 -41.16 -1.78
C SER A 227 -10.29 -40.28 -2.97
N GLU A 228 -9.74 -40.61 -4.14
CA GLU A 228 -10.14 -40.02 -5.41
C GLU A 228 -11.46 -40.65 -5.87
N ASP A 229 -12.59 -39.97 -5.71
CA ASP A 229 -13.79 -40.22 -6.52
C ASP A 229 -14.86 -39.12 -6.34
N LEU A 230 -15.14 -38.34 -7.40
CA LEU A 230 -16.35 -38.57 -8.19
C LEU A 230 -16.34 -37.74 -9.49
N VAL A 231 -16.72 -38.38 -10.59
CA VAL A 231 -16.71 -37.80 -11.95
C VAL A 231 -18.13 -37.40 -12.39
N MET A 232 -18.25 -36.22 -13.03
CA MET A 232 -19.35 -35.76 -13.89
C MET A 232 -20.81 -35.73 -13.33
N SER A 233 -21.43 -34.55 -13.43
CA SER A 233 -22.87 -34.46 -13.76
C SER A 233 -23.15 -33.25 -14.67
N THR A 234 -23.66 -33.51 -15.88
CA THR A 234 -23.93 -32.47 -16.90
C THR A 234 -25.39 -32.47 -17.35
N ALA A 235 -26.03 -31.29 -17.32
CA ALA A 235 -27.37 -30.99 -17.84
C ALA A 235 -27.39 -29.47 -18.17
N ARG A 236 -27.84 -28.90 -19.32
CA ARG A 236 -28.69 -29.30 -20.46
C ARG A 236 -30.13 -29.68 -20.05
N LEU A 237 -31.23 -29.11 -20.58
CA LEU A 237 -31.55 -28.07 -21.58
C LEU A 237 -32.87 -27.38 -21.11
N ASP A 238 -33.52 -26.38 -21.73
CA ASP A 238 -33.53 -25.78 -23.09
C ASP A 238 -33.60 -24.21 -22.92
N SER A 239 -34.09 -23.23 -23.72
CA SER A 239 -34.99 -23.06 -24.89
C SER A 239 -36.49 -23.32 -24.61
N ARG A 240 -37.54 -22.73 -25.23
CA ARG A 240 -37.83 -21.75 -26.33
C ARG A 240 -39.27 -21.19 -26.10
N PRO A 241 -39.96 -20.43 -26.99
CA PRO A 241 -39.57 -19.58 -28.15
C PRO A 241 -39.99 -18.08 -27.91
N GLY A 242 -39.96 -17.12 -28.85
CA GLY A 242 -39.40 -17.06 -30.20
C GLY A 242 -40.38 -16.64 -31.33
N SER A 243 -40.42 -15.35 -31.70
CA SER A 243 -40.98 -14.81 -32.97
C SER A 243 -40.58 -13.32 -33.15
N SER A 244 -39.77 -12.97 -34.18
CA SER A 244 -40.15 -12.20 -35.39
C SER A 244 -40.60 -10.73 -35.17
N CYS A 245 -40.17 -9.71 -35.94
CA CYS A 245 -39.40 -9.74 -37.19
C CYS A 245 -38.68 -8.39 -37.46
N ASN A 246 -37.75 -8.42 -38.44
CA ASN A 246 -37.47 -7.49 -39.55
C ASN A 246 -38.13 -6.08 -39.56
N SER A 247 -37.50 -5.04 -40.11
CA SER A 247 -36.16 -4.85 -40.70
C SER A 247 -35.87 -3.33 -40.84
N GLU A 248 -34.80 -2.95 -41.56
CA GLU A 248 -34.57 -1.70 -42.33
C GLU A 248 -35.20 -0.37 -41.79
N ASP A 249 -34.43 0.71 -41.61
CA ASP A 249 -33.87 1.42 -42.77
C ASP A 249 -32.61 2.27 -42.47
N ALA A 250 -32.09 2.98 -43.47
CA ALA A 250 -30.83 3.73 -43.40
C ALA A 250 -30.98 5.27 -43.52
N ALA A 251 -29.83 5.94 -43.34
CA ALA A 251 -29.43 7.25 -43.90
C ALA A 251 -29.58 8.56 -43.08
N THR A 252 -28.51 9.36 -43.18
CA THR A 252 -28.41 10.84 -43.16
C THR A 252 -28.99 11.67 -42.00
N ALA A 253 -28.06 12.16 -41.18
CA ALA A 253 -27.78 13.59 -40.90
C ALA A 253 -28.92 14.65 -40.89
N GLU A 254 -28.91 15.48 -39.84
CA GLU A 254 -28.54 16.91 -39.98
C GLU A 254 -28.18 17.57 -38.62
N ILE A 255 -27.55 18.75 -38.68
CA ILE A 255 -27.28 19.67 -37.55
C ILE A 255 -27.75 21.06 -38.02
N PRO A 256 -28.75 21.66 -37.37
CA PRO A 256 -28.49 22.87 -36.57
C PRO A 256 -29.39 22.95 -35.30
N VAL A 257 -29.32 23.94 -34.40
CA VAL A 257 -28.58 25.23 -34.36
C VAL A 257 -27.75 25.30 -33.08
#